data_AF-A0A699U5Z4-F1
#
_entry.id   AF-A0A699U5Z4-F1
#
_cell.length_a   1.000
_cell.length_b   1.000
_cell.length_c   1.000
_cell.angle_alpha   90.00
_cell.angle_beta   90.00
_cell.angle_gamma   90.00
#
_symmetry.space_group_name_H-M   'P 1'
#
loop_
_entity.id
_entity.type
_entity.pdbx_description
1 polymer ?
#
loop_
_entity_poly.entity_id
_entity_poly.type
_entity_poly.pdbx_seq_one_letter_code
_entity_poly.pdbx_strand_id
1 'polypeptide(L)' 'MRIEEYSPKEISRIILNNLKESAEAFLATEVVDAVITVLAYFSDKQRHTIKDAGTLAALNVMQLISKPTAANCICSRFDI' A
#
# COMPACT_ATOMS: atom_id res chain seq x y z
N MET A 1 11.28 -17.60 -23.53
CA MET A 1 10.47 -16.95 -22.47
C MET A 1 11.40 -15.98 -21.76
N ARG A 2 11.25 -14.67 -21.94
CA ARG A 2 12.07 -13.69 -21.20
C ARG A 2 11.53 -13.71 -19.77
N ILE A 3 12.32 -14.28 -18.87
CA ILE A 3 12.08 -14.13 -17.44
C ILE A 3 12.54 -12.70 -17.15
N GLU A 4 11.62 -11.74 -17.28
CA GLU A 4 11.89 -10.38 -16.83
C GLU A 4 12.07 -10.48 -15.31
N GLU A 5 13.30 -10.23 -14.83
CA GLU A 5 13.59 -10.18 -13.41
C GLU A 5 12.94 -8.95 -12.81
N TYR A 6 11.64 -9.05 -12.53
CA TYR A 6 10.93 -8.00 -11.82
C TYR A 6 11.48 -7.93 -10.41
N SER A 7 12.10 -6.81 -10.07
CA SER A 7 12.44 -6.50 -8.69
C SER A 7 11.16 -6.53 -7.85
N PRO A 8 11.20 -7.00 -6.59
CA PRO A 8 10.05 -6.98 -5.69
C PRO A 8 9.37 -5.61 -5.60
N LYS A 9 10.13 -4.53 -5.81
CA LYS A 9 9.64 -3.14 -5.85
C LYS A 9 8.75 -2.87 -7.06
N GLU A 10 9.11 -3.40 -8.23
CA GLU A 10 8.39 -3.22 -9.50
C GLU A 10 7.06 -3.96 -9.49
N ILE A 11 7.06 -5.20 -8.98
CA ILE A 11 5.83 -5.98 -8.80
C ILE A 11 4.88 -5.25 -7.84
N SER A 12 5.42 -4.74 -6.72
CA SER A 12 4.62 -3.99 -5.75
C SER A 12 4.00 -2.74 -6.36
N ARG A 13 4.76 -2.00 -7.19
CA ARG A 13 4.26 -0.83 -7.93
C ARG A 13 3.10 -1.20 -8.85
N ILE A 14 3.24 -2.26 -9.65
CA ILE A 14 2.19 -2.70 -10.58
C ILE A 14 0.89 -3.04 -9.83
N ILE A 15 0.99 -3.74 -8.70
CA ILE A 15 -0.19 -4.08 -7.89
C ILE A 15 -0.86 -2.81 -7.34
N LEU A 16 -0.07 -1.88 -6.79
CA LEU A 16 -0.60 -0.62 -6.25
C LEU A 16 -1.28 0.24 -7.33
N ASN A 17 -0.74 0.24 -8.55
CA ASN A 17 -1.33 0.98 -9.67
C ASN A 17 -2.69 0.40 -10.09
N ASN A 18 -2.80 -0.93 -10.17
CA ASN A 18 -4.09 -1.58 -10.47
C ASN A 18 -5.14 -1.33 -9.37
N LEU A 19 -4.72 -1.31 -8.10
CA LEU A 19 -5.60 -0.98 -6.99
C LEU A 19 -6.06 0.48 -7.03
N LYS A 20 -5.16 1.40 -7.40
CA LYS A 20 -5.48 2.82 -7.61
C LYS A 20 -6.53 2.98 -8.71
N GLU A 21 -6.29 2.42 -9.89
CA GLU A 21 -7.23 2.49 -11.03
C GLU A 21 -8.61 1.93 -10.65
N SER A 22 -8.64 0.81 -9.90
CA SER A 22 -9.89 0.22 -9.41
C SER A 22 -10.61 1.15 -8.41
N ALA A 23 -9.87 1.81 -7.52
CA ALA A 23 -10.43 2.73 -6.55
C ALA A 23 -10.93 4.03 -7.21
N GLU A 24 -10.18 4.56 -8.18
CA GLU A 24 -10.57 5.74 -8.97
C GLU A 24 -11.81 5.45 -9.82
N ALA A 25 -11.91 4.25 -10.40
CA ALA A 25 -13.12 3.82 -11.12
C ALA A 25 -14.33 3.70 -10.18
N PHE A 26 -14.12 3.29 -8.92
CA PHE A 26 -15.20 3.17 -7.94
C PHE A 26 -15.65 4.52 -7.37
N LEU A 27 -14.70 5.42 -7.09
CA LEU A 27 -14.96 6.72 -6.46
C LEU A 27 -15.23 7.85 -7.49
N ALA A 28 -14.92 7.61 -8.78
CA ALA A 28 -14.93 8.60 -9.86
C ALA A 28 -14.08 9.85 -9.58
N THR A 29 -13.07 9.73 -8.71
CA THR A 29 -12.18 10.80 -8.25
C THR A 29 -10.75 10.28 -8.14
N GLU A 30 -9.77 11.15 -8.37
CA GLU A 30 -8.35 10.81 -8.24
C GLU A 30 -7.97 10.43 -6.80
N VAL A 31 -7.23 9.32 -6.66
CA VAL A 31 -6.75 8.86 -5.36
C VAL A 31 -5.27 9.20 -5.24
N VAL A 32 -4.96 10.19 -4.40
CA VAL A 32 -3.61 10.72 -4.23
C VAL A 32 -2.96 10.18 -2.94
N ASP A 33 -3.72 10.10 -1.86
CA ASP A 33 -3.21 9.71 -0.54
C ASP A 33 -3.69 8.30 -0.14
N ALA A 34 -2.79 7.50 0.43
CA ALA A 34 -3.10 6.15 0.88
C ALA A 34 -2.39 5.77 2.18
N VAL A 35 -3.08 4.98 3.01
CA VAL A 35 -2.51 4.33 4.19
C VAL A 35 -2.36 2.84 3.88
N ILE A 36 -1.13 2.32 4.02
CA ILE A 36 -0.81 0.94 3.67
C ILE A 36 -0.56 0.14 4.95
N THR A 37 -1.22 -1.01 5.07
CA THR A 37 -0.97 -1.94 6.16
C THR A 37 0.23 -2.83 5.85
N VAL A 38 1.12 -2.98 6.82
CA VAL A 38 2.27 -3.88 6.74
C VAL A 38 2.29 -4.86 7.89
N LEU A 39 2.97 -5.97 7.68
CA LEU A 39 3.12 -6.99 8.70
C LEU A 39 4.10 -6.51 9.77
N ALA A 40 3.85 -6.85 11.04
CA ALA A 40 4.60 -6.32 12.18
C ALA A 40 6.11 -6.65 12.12
N TYR A 41 6.47 -7.73 11.43
CA TYR A 41 7.84 -8.23 11.26
C TYR A 41 8.61 -7.61 10.08
N PHE A 42 8.04 -6.63 9.37
CA PHE A 42 8.77 -5.91 8.32
C PHE A 42 9.85 -5.01 8.93
N SER A 43 11.09 -5.18 8.45
CA SER A 43 12.23 -4.33 8.80
C SER A 43 12.08 -2.92 8.21
N ASP A 44 12.74 -1.91 8.81
CA ASP A 44 12.66 -0.52 8.32
C ASP A 44 13.09 -0.38 6.85
N LYS A 45 14.07 -1.17 6.41
CA LYS A 45 14.49 -1.23 5.00
C LYS A 45 13.35 -1.65 4.07
N GLN A 46 12.58 -2.67 4.46
CA GLN A 46 11.44 -3.14 3.66
C GLN A 46 10.28 -2.14 3.69
N ARG A 47 10.06 -1.47 4.84
CA ARG A 47 9.09 -0.37 4.96
C ARG A 47 9.42 0.80 4.03
N HIS A 48 10.70 1.14 3.92
CA HIS A 48 11.17 2.17 2.98
C HIS A 48 10.95 1.74 1.53
N THR A 49 11.26 0.49 1.17
CA THR A 49 10.99 -0.05 -0.18
C THR A 49 9.51 0.02 -0.55
N ILE A 50 8.60 -0.25 0.40
CA ILE A 50 7.15 -0.14 0.18
C ILE A 50 6.72 1.31 -0.02
N LYS A 51 7.24 2.24 0.80
CA LYS A 51 6.96 3.68 0.63
C LYS A 51 7.39 4.15 -0.75
N ASP A 52 8.61 3.81 -1.16
CA ASP A 52 9.10 4.15 -2.49
C ASP A 52 8.25 3.53 -3.61
N ALA A 53 7.80 2.28 -3.44
CA ALA A 53 6.92 1.63 -4.42
C ALA A 53 5.58 2.37 -4.55
N GLY A 54 5.05 2.89 -3.43
CA GLY A 54 3.87 3.75 -3.43
C GLY A 54 4.11 5.08 -4.16
N THR A 55 5.24 5.74 -3.88
CA THR A 55 5.63 6.97 -4.58
C THR A 55 5.78 6.74 -6.09
N LEU A 56 6.36 5.61 -6.50
CA LEU A 56 6.46 5.22 -7.91
C LEU A 56 5.11 4.89 -8.56
N ALA A 57 4.09 4.55 -7.78
CA ALA A 57 2.71 4.33 -8.23
C ALA A 57 1.86 5.62 -8.17
N ALA A 58 2.49 6.79 -8.00
CA ALA A 58 1.81 8.08 -7.83
C ALA A 58 0.78 8.07 -6.69
N LEU A 59 1.09 7.35 -5.60
CA LEU A 59 0.36 7.32 -4.35
C LEU A 59 1.25 7.88 -3.23
N ASN A 60 0.76 8.87 -2.52
CA ASN A 60 1.41 9.40 -1.33
C ASN A 60 1.10 8.50 -0.13
N VAL A 61 2.11 7.77 0.33
CA VAL A 61 1.97 6.85 1.46
C VAL A 61 2.09 7.63 2.77
N MET A 62 0.96 8.12 3.28
CA MET A 62 0.92 8.95 4.49
C MET A 62 1.45 8.21 5.73
N GLN A 63 1.03 6.96 5.90
CA GLN A 63 1.44 6.14 7.05
C GLN A 63 1.52 4.66 6.68
N LEU A 64 2.57 3.99 7.16
CA LEU A 64 2.62 2.53 7.24
C LEU A 64 2.14 2.11 8.62
N ILE A 65 0.99 1.44 8.68
CA ILE A 65 0.43 0.93 9.93
C ILE A 65 0.65 -0.58 10.02
N SER A 66 0.88 -1.07 11.23
CA SER A 66 0.97 -2.52 11.44
C SER A 66 -0.43 -3.15 11.39
N LYS A 67 -0.56 -4.35 10.82
CA LYS A 67 -1.83 -5.11 10.76
C LYS A 67 -2.57 -5.20 12.12
N PRO A 68 -1.94 -5.54 13.27
CA PRO A 68 -2.67 -5.59 14.54
C PRO A 68 -3.17 -4.22 14.98
N THR A 69 -2.40 -3.15 14.76
CA THR A 69 -2.85 -1.77 15.05
C THR A 69 -4.03 -1.38 14.18
N ALA A 70 -4.00 -1.70 12.89
CA ALA A 70 -5.10 -1.41 11.96
C ALA A 70 -6.40 -2.13 12.36
N ALA A 71 -6.29 -3.41 12.74
CA ALA A 71 -7.42 -4.19 13.24
C ALA A 71 -7.98 -3.58 14.54
N ASN A 72 -7.12 -3.17 15.47
CA ASN A 72 -7.54 -2.54 16.72
C ASN A 72 -8.26 -1.21 16.48
N CYS A 73 -7.77 -0.37 15.56
CA CYS A 73 -8.42 0.90 15.21
C CYS A 73 -9.83 0.69 14.60
N ILE A 74 -10.03 -0.37 13.82
CA ILE A 74 -11.35 -0.72 13.27
C ILE A 74 -12.27 -1.26 14.37
N CYS A 75 -11.79 -2.15 15.24
CA CYS A 75 -12.59 -2.71 16.32
C CYS A 75 -13.01 -1.63 17.33
N SER A 76 -12.13 -0.70 17.72
CA SER A 76 -12.47 0.41 18.62
C SER A 76 -13.46 1.41 18.02
N ARG A 77 -13.78 1.32 16.72
CA ARG A 77 -14.81 2.12 16.03
C ARG A 77 -16.15 1.36 15.90
N PHE A 78 -16.18 0.08 16.28
CA PHE A 78 -17.34 -0.81 16.28
C PHE A 78 -17.73 -1.31 17.68
N ASP A 79 -16.98 -0.95 18.71
CA ASP A 79 -17.47 -1.02 20.08
C ASP A 79 -18.53 0.08 20.28
N ILE A 80 -19.72 -0.41 20.63
CA ILE A 80 -20.89 0.27 21.21
C ILE A 80 -20.50 1.43 22.14
#